data_AF-A0A3A6NFX9-F1
#
_entry.id   AF-A0A3A6NFX9-F1
#
_cell.length_a   1.000
_cell.length_b   1.000
_cell.length_c   1.000
_cell.angle_alpha   90.00
_cell.angle_beta   90.00
_cell.angle_gamma   90.00
#
_symmetry.space_group_name_H-M   'P 1'
#
loop_
_entity.id
_entity.type
_entity.pdbx_description
1 polymer ?
#
loop_
_entity_poly.entity_id
_entity_poly.type
_entity_poly.pdbx_seq_one_letter_code
_entity_poly.pdbx_strand_id
1 'polypeptide(L)'
;MKKKRQHYVWQFYLNEWADSNNQIYCLREYTIFRTSTENAAVEKYFYKDISLGEKDIAFIRLFFCNHIDSVRSMVESQLKFYNSPRYFESIMDFFCSNGEELKEILDELSVNFHEDYHSLIESNAIHLLKKLNQRTTNYHLMNFSHLIIMFPCNGLELKQIELEWKMHGWK
;
A
#
# COMPACT_ATOMS: atom_id res chain seq x y z
N MET A 1 -13.27 10.26 10.20
CA MET A 1 -12.67 11.53 9.73
C MET A 1 -11.77 11.30 8.52
N LYS A 2 -11.92 12.09 7.45
CA LYS A 2 -11.04 12.06 6.27
C LYS A 2 -9.60 12.50 6.58
N LYS A 3 -8.62 11.66 6.24
CA LYS A 3 -7.19 11.97 6.34
C LYS A 3 -6.79 12.91 5.22
N LYS A 4 -6.30 14.10 5.57
CA LYS A 4 -5.85 15.09 4.58
C LYS A 4 -4.39 14.90 4.17
N ARG A 5 -3.56 14.40 5.09
CA ARG A 5 -2.14 14.10 4.90
C ARG A 5 -2.06 12.59 4.72
N GLN A 6 -1.64 12.13 3.54
CA GLN A 6 -1.80 10.72 3.15
C GLN A 6 -0.55 10.10 2.56
N HIS A 7 0.46 10.88 2.23
CA HIS A 7 1.73 10.31 1.79
C HIS A 7 2.82 11.00 2.59
N TYR A 8 3.31 10.32 3.61
CA TYR A 8 4.46 10.75 4.39
C TYR A 8 5.61 9.80 4.10
N VAL A 9 6.83 10.32 4.18
CA VAL A 9 7.98 9.43 4.31
C VAL A 9 7.80 8.65 5.62
N TRP A 10 7.89 7.32 5.51
CA TRP A 10 7.64 6.40 6.62
C TRP A 10 8.33 6.87 7.91
N GLN A 11 7.54 7.13 8.95
CA GLN A 11 8.06 7.76 10.18
C GLN A 11 9.07 6.88 10.90
N PHE A 12 8.93 5.54 10.81
CA PHE A 12 9.94 4.62 11.36
C PHE A 12 11.33 4.85 10.76
N TYR A 13 11.39 5.17 9.46
CA TYR A 13 12.64 5.54 8.82
C TYR A 13 13.14 6.92 9.29
N LEU A 14 12.28 7.95 9.25
CA LEU A 14 12.69 9.33 9.60
C LEU A 14 13.10 9.50 11.06
N ASN A 15 12.53 8.73 11.98
CA ASN A 15 12.84 8.83 13.41
C ASN A 15 14.33 8.57 13.71
N GLU A 16 14.99 7.71 12.93
CA GLU A 16 16.42 7.43 13.09
C GLU A 16 17.32 8.60 12.63
N TRP A 17 16.76 9.56 11.87
CA TRP A 17 17.47 10.75 11.40
C TRP A 17 17.14 12.00 12.22
N ALA A 18 16.17 11.92 13.12
CA ALA A 18 15.68 13.05 13.89
C ALA A 18 16.59 13.34 15.09
N ASP A 19 16.70 14.62 15.45
CA ASP A 19 17.35 15.04 16.68
C ASP A 19 16.49 14.74 17.92
N SER A 20 16.98 15.08 19.11
CA SER A 20 16.26 14.87 20.37
C SER A 20 14.91 15.60 20.47
N ASN A 21 14.61 16.51 19.54
CA ASN A 21 13.36 17.25 19.46
C ASN A 21 12.44 16.73 18.33
N ASN A 22 12.71 15.55 17.76
CA ASN A 22 12.02 14.98 16.60
C ASN A 22 12.07 15.90 15.35
N GLN A 23 13.17 16.64 15.19
CA GLN A 23 13.38 17.51 14.04
C GLN A 23 14.46 16.96 13.11
N ILE A 24 14.27 17.18 11.82
CA ILE A 24 15.26 16.88 10.78
C ILE A 24 15.64 18.16 10.04
N TYR A 25 16.84 18.16 9.45
CA TYR A 25 17.25 19.20 8.50
C TYR A 25 16.79 18.82 7.10
N CYS A 26 16.19 19.79 6.41
CA CYS A 26 15.77 19.67 5.03
C CYS A 26 16.45 20.74 4.17
N LEU A 27 16.65 20.42 2.90
CA LEU A 27 17.10 21.35 1.87
C LEU A 27 15.97 21.55 0.87
N ARG A 28 15.52 22.79 0.67
CA ARG A 28 14.56 23.16 -0.37
C ARG A 28 15.00 24.46 -1.03
N GLU A 29 15.06 24.49 -2.36
CA GLU A 29 15.41 25.71 -3.11
C GLU A 29 16.70 26.37 -2.57
N TYR A 30 17.71 25.55 -2.30
CA TYR A 30 19.02 25.95 -1.72
C TYR A 30 18.99 26.52 -0.29
N THR A 31 17.84 26.49 0.38
CA THR A 31 17.69 26.92 1.77
C THR A 31 17.65 25.72 2.72
N ILE A 32 18.50 25.73 3.74
CA ILE A 32 18.50 24.73 4.81
C ILE A 32 17.58 25.20 5.93
N PHE A 33 16.67 24.34 6.36
CA PHE A 33 15.75 24.62 7.47
C PHE A 33 15.52 23.35 8.30
N ARG A 34 15.01 23.53 9.52
CA ARG A 34 14.55 22.42 10.37
C ARG A 34 13.05 22.28 10.32
N THR A 35 12.56 21.05 10.37
CA THR A 35 11.13 20.76 10.45
C THR A 35 10.91 19.46 11.22
N SER A 36 9.70 19.24 11.74
CA SER A 36 9.33 17.94 12.30
C SER A 36 9.24 16.87 11.23
N THR A 37 9.48 15.62 11.60
CA THR A 37 9.43 14.47 10.69
C THR A 37 8.08 14.32 9.98
N GLU A 38 6.98 14.65 10.67
CA GLU A 38 5.63 14.61 10.08
C GLU A 38 5.46 15.59 8.92
N ASN A 39 6.14 16.75 8.99
CA ASN A 39 6.03 17.82 8.02
C ASN A 39 6.99 17.64 6.83
N ALA A 40 7.87 16.64 6.89
CA ALA A 40 8.81 16.36 5.83
C ALA A 40 8.15 15.57 4.69
N ALA A 41 8.19 16.14 3.47
CA ALA A 41 7.73 15.50 2.24
C ALA A 41 6.32 14.89 2.35
N VAL A 42 5.39 15.66 2.91
CA VAL A 42 3.99 15.24 3.02
C VAL A 42 3.18 15.70 1.81
N GLU A 43 2.45 14.78 1.20
CA GLU A 43 1.48 15.10 0.16
C GLU A 43 0.04 14.97 0.67
N LYS A 44 -0.80 15.94 0.28
CA LYS A 44 -2.18 16.00 0.70
C LYS A 44 -3.07 15.32 -0.33
N TYR A 45 -4.00 14.48 0.13
CA TYR A 45 -4.95 13.76 -0.73
C TYR A 45 -4.29 12.95 -1.86
N PHE A 46 -3.07 12.47 -1.65
CA PHE A 46 -2.26 11.77 -2.65
C PHE A 46 -3.02 10.64 -3.35
N TYR A 47 -3.82 9.87 -2.60
CA TYR A 47 -4.51 8.70 -3.13
C TYR A 47 -5.88 8.99 -3.76
N LYS A 48 -6.34 10.25 -3.74
CA LYS A 48 -7.70 10.58 -4.16
C LYS A 48 -7.96 10.29 -5.65
N ASP A 49 -6.97 10.52 -6.51
CA ASP A 49 -7.14 10.44 -7.97
C ASP A 49 -6.39 9.25 -8.60
N ILE A 50 -5.85 8.33 -7.79
CA ILE A 50 -5.09 7.18 -8.28
C ILE A 50 -6.09 6.10 -8.68
N SER A 51 -6.50 6.12 -9.94
CA SER A 51 -7.35 5.09 -10.51
C SER A 51 -6.89 4.74 -11.92
N LEU A 52 -6.74 3.45 -12.19
CA LEU A 52 -6.16 2.95 -13.43
C LEU A 52 -7.20 3.07 -14.55
N GLY A 53 -6.83 3.71 -15.66
CA GLY A 53 -7.68 3.76 -16.85
C GLY A 53 -7.80 2.38 -17.50
N GLU A 54 -8.78 2.21 -18.39
CA GLU A 54 -8.96 0.95 -19.12
C GLU A 54 -7.70 0.56 -19.91
N LYS A 55 -6.98 1.54 -20.45
CA LYS A 55 -5.71 1.33 -21.17
C LYS A 55 -4.61 0.82 -20.23
N ASP A 56 -4.51 1.36 -19.02
CA ASP A 56 -3.52 0.94 -18.03
C ASP A 56 -3.81 -0.50 -17.58
N ILE A 57 -5.08 -0.81 -17.32
CA ILE A 57 -5.53 -2.16 -16.96
C ILE A 57 -5.22 -3.14 -18.09
N ALA A 58 -5.55 -2.80 -19.34
CA ALA A 58 -5.27 -3.63 -20.50
C ALA A 58 -3.77 -3.88 -20.69
N PHE A 59 -2.95 -2.84 -20.50
CA PHE A 59 -1.50 -2.93 -20.56
C PHE A 59 -0.95 -3.87 -19.47
N ILE A 60 -1.34 -3.68 -18.22
CA ILE A 60 -0.91 -4.53 -17.10
C ILE A 60 -1.30 -6.00 -17.36
N ARG A 61 -2.53 -6.24 -17.83
CA ARG A 61 -2.99 -7.60 -18.19
C ARG A 61 -2.14 -8.21 -19.29
N LEU A 62 -1.84 -7.46 -20.35
CA LEU A 62 -1.01 -7.93 -21.45
C LEU A 62 0.40 -8.34 -20.99
N PHE A 63 0.99 -7.60 -20.06
CA PHE A 63 2.34 -7.89 -19.58
C PHE A 63 2.40 -9.05 -18.60
N PHE A 64 1.47 -9.12 -17.65
CA PHE A 64 1.61 -10.04 -16.51
C PHE A 64 0.68 -11.27 -16.57
N CYS A 65 -0.43 -11.21 -17.29
CA CYS A 65 -1.44 -12.28 -17.24
C CYS A 65 -1.21 -13.40 -18.27
N ASN A 66 -0.17 -13.32 -19.10
CA ASN A 66 0.04 -14.24 -20.23
C ASN A 66 0.88 -15.49 -19.92
N HIS A 67 1.47 -15.60 -18.72
CA HIS A 67 2.51 -16.61 -18.47
C HIS A 67 2.18 -17.60 -17.35
N ILE A 68 1.54 -17.16 -16.26
CA ILE A 68 1.30 -17.99 -15.06
C ILE A 68 -0.05 -17.62 -14.44
N ASP A 69 -0.89 -18.62 -14.15
CA ASP A 69 -2.24 -18.40 -13.60
C ASP A 69 -2.23 -17.79 -12.20
N SER A 70 -1.28 -18.18 -11.35
CA SER A 70 -1.13 -17.61 -10.01
C SER A 70 -0.72 -16.13 -10.05
N VAL A 71 0.17 -15.76 -10.99
CA VAL A 71 0.52 -14.35 -11.26
C VAL A 71 -0.69 -13.59 -11.80
N ARG A 72 -1.45 -14.18 -12.72
CA ARG A 72 -2.69 -13.57 -13.22
C ARG A 72 -3.67 -13.29 -12.09
N SER A 73 -3.93 -14.25 -11.20
CA SER A 73 -4.88 -14.06 -10.10
C SER A 73 -4.43 -12.94 -9.15
N MET A 74 -3.14 -12.93 -8.81
CA MET A 74 -2.54 -11.87 -8.00
C MET A 74 -2.70 -10.50 -8.66
N VAL A 75 -2.39 -10.38 -9.95
CA VAL A 75 -2.52 -9.13 -10.70
C VAL A 75 -3.98 -8.67 -10.78
N GLU A 76 -4.92 -9.57 -11.05
CA GLU A 76 -6.35 -9.21 -11.07
C GLU A 76 -6.85 -8.76 -9.69
N SER A 77 -6.37 -9.37 -8.60
CA SER A 77 -6.67 -8.93 -7.23
C SER A 77 -6.18 -7.50 -7.00
N GLN A 78 -4.96 -7.18 -7.44
CA GLN A 78 -4.39 -5.84 -7.32
C GLN A 78 -5.12 -4.81 -8.17
N LEU A 79 -5.44 -5.14 -9.42
CA LEU A 79 -6.21 -4.26 -10.29
C LEU A 79 -7.57 -3.93 -9.70
N LYS A 80 -8.22 -4.88 -9.03
CA LYS A 80 -9.47 -4.64 -8.29
C LYS A 80 -9.25 -3.76 -7.08
N PHE A 81 -8.20 -4.02 -6.31
CA PHE A 81 -7.84 -3.24 -5.12
C PHE A 81 -7.59 -1.76 -5.46
N TYR A 82 -6.71 -1.47 -6.42
CA TYR A 82 -6.37 -0.11 -6.82
C TYR A 82 -7.53 0.65 -7.50
N ASN A 83 -8.49 -0.05 -8.10
CA ASN A 83 -9.69 0.56 -8.65
C ASN A 83 -10.89 0.56 -7.68
N SER A 84 -10.73 0.06 -6.46
CA SER A 84 -11.81 0.01 -5.48
C SER A 84 -12.40 1.39 -5.13
N PRO A 85 -11.64 2.53 -5.11
CA PRO A 85 -12.26 3.84 -4.93
C PRO A 85 -13.30 4.18 -6.01
N ARG A 86 -13.00 3.90 -7.29
CA ARG A 86 -13.99 4.06 -8.39
C ARG A 86 -15.20 3.16 -8.22
N TYR A 87 -15.00 1.96 -7.70
CA TYR A 87 -16.12 1.07 -7.41
C TYR A 87 -17.02 1.65 -6.31
N PHE A 88 -16.46 2.21 -5.25
CA PHE A 88 -17.22 2.92 -4.21
C PHE A 88 -17.98 4.12 -4.78
N GLU A 89 -17.38 4.89 -5.69
CA GLU A 89 -18.07 5.98 -6.41
C GLU A 89 -19.27 5.47 -7.21
N SER A 90 -19.11 4.38 -7.96
CA SER A 90 -20.23 3.79 -8.71
C SER A 90 -21.38 3.31 -7.80
N ILE A 91 -21.06 2.80 -6.60
CA ILE A 91 -22.05 2.44 -5.59
C ILE A 91 -22.73 3.69 -5.03
N MET A 92 -21.96 4.77 -4.76
CA MET A 92 -22.53 6.05 -4.32
C MET A 92 -23.53 6.59 -5.35
N ASP A 93 -23.16 6.61 -6.63
CA ASP A 93 -24.03 7.12 -7.68
C ASP A 93 -25.32 6.30 -7.83
N PHE A 94 -25.24 4.99 -7.61
CA PHE A 94 -26.39 4.08 -7.75
C PHE A 94 -27.32 4.05 -6.53
N PHE A 95 -26.78 4.08 -5.30
CA PHE A 95 -27.56 3.87 -4.08
C PHE A 95 -27.81 5.13 -3.26
N CYS A 96 -27.01 6.19 -3.39
CA CYS A 96 -27.08 7.36 -2.51
C CYS A 96 -28.01 8.48 -2.98
N SER A 97 -29.15 8.15 -3.62
CA SER A 97 -30.12 9.18 -4.03
C SER A 97 -30.80 9.89 -2.85
N ASN A 98 -30.81 9.29 -1.64
CA ASN A 98 -31.56 9.81 -0.47
C ASN A 98 -30.85 9.68 0.90
N GLY A 99 -29.58 9.24 0.96
CA GLY A 99 -28.88 8.96 2.22
C GLY A 99 -27.58 9.74 2.37
N GLU A 100 -27.64 10.94 2.97
CA GLU A 100 -26.46 11.78 3.22
C GLU A 100 -25.41 11.07 4.10
N GLU A 101 -25.84 10.33 5.12
CA GLU A 101 -24.95 9.61 6.03
C GLU A 101 -24.14 8.51 5.31
N LEU A 102 -24.79 7.71 4.45
CA LEU A 102 -24.11 6.66 3.69
C LEU A 102 -23.09 7.27 2.72
N LYS A 103 -23.42 8.42 2.12
CA LYS A 103 -22.53 9.15 1.22
C LYS A 103 -21.28 9.62 1.95
N GLU A 104 -21.42 10.17 3.15
CA GLU A 104 -20.27 10.60 3.97
C GLU A 104 -19.37 9.42 4.35
N ILE A 105 -19.94 8.27 4.72
CA ILE A 105 -19.19 7.05 5.05
C ILE A 105 -18.39 6.54 3.84
N LEU A 106 -19.02 6.46 2.66
CA LEU A 106 -18.38 5.96 1.44
C LEU A 106 -17.30 6.91 0.92
N ASP A 107 -17.52 8.21 1.02
CA ASP A 107 -16.55 9.24 0.65
C ASP A 107 -15.35 9.23 1.63
N GLU A 108 -15.60 9.05 2.93
CA GLU A 108 -14.51 8.82 3.89
C GLU A 108 -13.72 7.54 3.59
N LEU A 109 -14.40 6.44 3.32
CA LEU A 109 -13.77 5.18 2.96
C LEU A 109 -12.91 5.35 1.71
N SER A 110 -13.45 5.95 0.64
CA SER A 110 -12.73 6.19 -0.62
C SER A 110 -11.44 6.98 -0.40
N VAL A 111 -11.52 8.07 0.37
CA VAL A 111 -10.34 8.93 0.66
C VAL A 111 -9.31 8.19 1.50
N ASN A 112 -9.72 7.45 2.52
CA ASN A 112 -8.79 6.84 3.47
C ASN A 112 -8.27 5.46 3.03
N PHE A 113 -8.94 4.78 2.08
CA PHE A 113 -8.73 3.37 1.77
C PHE A 113 -7.26 2.99 1.53
N HIS A 114 -6.61 3.63 0.54
CA HIS A 114 -5.23 3.33 0.21
C HIS A 114 -4.26 3.73 1.33
N GLU A 115 -4.54 4.82 2.04
CA GLU A 115 -3.71 5.29 3.15
C GLU A 115 -3.76 4.33 4.35
N ASP A 116 -4.95 3.84 4.69
CA ASP A 116 -5.14 2.85 5.76
C ASP A 116 -4.47 1.52 5.39
N TYR A 117 -4.56 1.13 4.12
CA TYR A 117 -3.90 -0.06 3.61
C TYR A 117 -2.36 0.05 3.72
N HIS A 118 -1.76 1.14 3.24
CA HIS A 118 -0.32 1.34 3.35
C HIS A 118 0.14 1.48 4.80
N SER A 119 -0.65 2.12 5.67
CA SER A 119 -0.36 2.19 7.11
C SER A 119 -0.31 0.79 7.76
N LEU A 120 -1.17 -0.14 7.32
CA LEU A 120 -1.16 -1.52 7.78
C LEU A 120 0.11 -2.28 7.34
N ILE A 121 0.50 -2.12 6.07
CA ILE A 121 1.75 -2.65 5.51
C ILE A 121 2.94 -2.19 6.35
N GLU A 122 3.04 -0.87 6.55
CA GLU A 122 4.12 -0.25 7.32
C GLU A 122 4.18 -0.79 8.75
N SER A 123 3.03 -0.85 9.43
CA SER A 123 2.93 -1.36 10.81
C SER A 123 3.42 -2.81 10.92
N ASN A 124 3.08 -3.65 9.94
CA ASN A 124 3.53 -5.05 9.88
C ASN A 124 5.03 -5.14 9.56
N ALA A 125 5.55 -4.26 8.70
CA ALA A 125 6.96 -4.22 8.34
C ALA A 125 7.87 -3.86 9.53
N ILE A 126 7.43 -2.96 10.44
CA ILE A 126 8.20 -2.59 11.65
C ILE A 126 8.57 -3.83 12.46
N HIS A 127 7.62 -4.76 12.66
CA HIS A 127 7.86 -5.97 13.45
C HIS A 127 8.96 -6.84 12.82
N LEU A 128 8.95 -6.97 11.50
CA LEU A 128 9.95 -7.74 10.77
C LEU A 128 11.32 -7.07 10.81
N LEU A 129 11.39 -5.75 10.62
CA LEU A 129 12.64 -4.99 10.68
C LEU A 129 13.30 -5.07 12.06
N LYS A 130 12.50 -5.01 13.14
CA LYS A 130 13.03 -5.18 14.51
C LYS A 130 13.67 -6.56 14.71
N LYS A 131 13.05 -7.62 14.18
CA LYS A 131 13.62 -8.98 14.24
C LYS A 131 14.88 -9.13 13.38
N LEU A 132 14.95 -8.46 12.24
CA LEU A 132 16.17 -8.42 11.41
C LEU A 132 17.32 -7.73 12.13
N ASN A 133 17.06 -6.58 12.75
CA ASN A 133 18.09 -5.82 13.47
C ASN A 133 18.70 -6.64 14.63
N GLN A 134 17.89 -7.48 15.29
CA GLN A 134 18.35 -8.37 16.36
C GLN A 134 19.14 -9.59 15.85
N ARG A 135 19.30 -9.77 14.53
CA ARG A 135 19.93 -10.95 13.89
C ARG A 135 19.34 -12.29 14.32
N THR A 136 18.11 -12.30 14.84
CA THR A 136 17.43 -13.49 15.39
C THR A 136 16.61 -14.25 14.35
N THR A 137 16.63 -13.82 13.08
CA THR A 137 15.74 -14.33 12.04
C THR A 137 16.53 -14.96 10.90
N ASN A 138 16.12 -16.16 10.48
CA ASN A 138 16.66 -16.84 9.30
C ASN A 138 15.92 -16.32 8.05
N TYR A 139 16.65 -15.72 7.09
CA TYR A 139 16.11 -15.05 5.90
C TYR A 139 15.12 -15.90 5.09
N HIS A 140 15.23 -17.23 5.14
CA HIS A 140 14.35 -18.13 4.39
C HIS A 140 12.90 -18.19 4.90
N LEU A 141 12.65 -17.85 6.18
CA LEU A 141 11.29 -17.77 6.73
C LEU A 141 10.58 -16.45 6.37
N MET A 142 11.33 -15.48 5.84
CA MET A 142 10.79 -14.18 5.46
C MET A 142 10.09 -14.20 4.10
N ASN A 143 10.43 -15.12 3.19
CA ASN A 143 9.95 -15.10 1.81
C ASN A 143 8.42 -15.20 1.64
N PHE A 144 7.68 -15.73 2.62
CA PHE A 144 6.22 -15.87 2.52
C PHE A 144 5.44 -14.72 3.17
N SER A 145 5.97 -14.10 4.22
CA SER A 145 5.33 -12.96 4.87
C SER A 145 5.51 -11.65 4.08
N HIS A 146 6.58 -11.54 3.28
CA HIS A 146 6.84 -10.35 2.46
C HIS A 146 5.96 -10.25 1.22
N LEU A 147 5.52 -11.39 0.66
CA LEU A 147 4.50 -11.38 -0.39
C LEU A 147 3.16 -10.86 0.15
N ILE A 148 2.81 -11.21 1.40
CA ILE A 148 1.59 -10.75 2.09
C ILE A 148 1.62 -9.24 2.35
N ILE A 149 2.81 -8.67 2.55
CA ILE A 149 3.00 -7.22 2.79
C ILE A 149 2.83 -6.40 1.50
N MET A 150 3.18 -6.93 0.32
CA MET A 150 2.95 -6.21 -0.94
C MET A 150 1.64 -6.62 -1.66
N PHE A 151 1.10 -7.81 -1.36
CA PHE A 151 -0.05 -8.38 -2.05
C PHE A 151 -0.90 -9.18 -1.05
N PRO A 152 -2.09 -8.69 -0.63
CA PRO A 152 -2.98 -9.48 0.21
C PRO A 152 -3.72 -10.44 -0.73
N CYS A 153 -3.03 -11.49 -1.17
CA CYS A 153 -3.71 -12.65 -1.75
C CYS A 153 -4.44 -13.39 -0.63
N ASN A 154 -5.62 -13.91 -0.93
CA ASN A 154 -6.36 -14.76 0.00
C ASN A 154 -5.46 -15.94 0.40
N GLY A 155 -5.46 -16.32 1.69
CA GLY A 155 -4.56 -17.34 2.25
C GLY A 155 -4.56 -18.72 1.56
N LEU A 156 -5.55 -18.99 0.70
CA LEU A 156 -5.65 -20.17 -0.16
C LEU A 156 -4.76 -20.08 -1.41
N GLU A 157 -4.65 -18.90 -2.04
CA GLU A 157 -3.79 -18.69 -3.23
C GLU A 157 -2.30 -18.75 -2.88
N LEU A 158 -1.96 -18.32 -1.66
CA LEU A 158 -0.57 -18.32 -1.16
C LEU A 158 -0.01 -19.73 -0.98
N LYS A 159 -0.82 -20.69 -0.54
CA LYS A 159 -0.41 -22.10 -0.44
C LYS A 159 -0.19 -22.72 -1.83
N GLN A 160 -0.94 -22.29 -2.82
CA GLN A 160 -0.83 -22.78 -4.18
C GLN A 160 0.42 -22.23 -4.88
N ILE A 161 0.73 -20.94 -4.69
CA ILE A 161 1.99 -20.33 -5.13
C ILE A 161 3.20 -21.00 -4.45
N GLU A 162 3.12 -21.31 -3.15
CA GLU A 162 4.18 -22.03 -2.43
C GLU A 162 4.42 -23.44 -3.00
N LEU A 163 3.36 -24.15 -3.37
CA LEU A 163 3.44 -25.46 -4.02
C LEU A 163 4.07 -25.35 -5.41
N GLU A 164 3.66 -24.37 -6.22
CA GLU A 164 4.23 -24.12 -7.56
C GLU A 164 5.72 -23.74 -7.49
N TRP A 165 6.11 -22.90 -6.53
CA TRP A 165 7.51 -22.52 -6.27
C TRP A 165 8.39 -23.71 -5.88
N LYS A 166 7.90 -24.60 -5.02
CA LYS A 166 8.62 -25.82 -4.62
C LYS A 166 8.72 -26.85 -5.75
N MET A 167 7.72 -26.91 -6.64
CA MET A 167 7.70 -27.85 -7.76
C MET A 167 8.59 -27.44 -8.93
N HIS A 168 8.75 -26.14 -9.21
CA HIS A 168 9.48 -25.68 -10.39
C HIS A 168 10.98 -25.43 -10.20
N GLY A 169 11.51 -25.54 -8.98
CA GLY A 169 12.93 -25.83 -8.74
C GLY A 169 13.93 -24.91 -9.47
N TRP A 170 13.69 -23.60 -9.50
CA TRP A 170 14.72 -22.66 -9.95
C TRP A 170 15.73 -22.49 -8.81
N LYS A 171 16.94 -23.04 -9.04
CA LYS A 171 18.14 -22.86 -8.21
C LYS A 171 18.66 -21.44 -8.30
#